data_AF-A0A7C4CVT2-F1
#
_entry.id   AF-A0A7C4CVT2-F1
#
_cell.length_a   1.000
_cell.length_b   1.000
_cell.length_c   1.000
_cell.angle_alpha   90.00
_cell.angle_beta   90.00
_cell.angle_gamma   90.00
#
_symmetry.space_group_name_H-M   'P 1'
#
loop_
_entity.id
_entity.type
_entity.pdbx_description
1 polymer ?
#
loop_
_entity_poly.entity_id
_entity_poly.type
_entity_poly.pdbx_seq_one_letter_code
_entity_poly.pdbx_strand_id
1 'polypeptide(L)'
;MVEIIVGCGGWQYFQALNEDPLRLYSLAFKFVEVNSTFYNLPDLEIASSWRKRVPEDFEFSIKANRKITHSEKLQPSKEVIDLILRHIELCRILRSRMLVFETPKNIHLKNIIVNLSKILEDVDTGNIRILVEPRCGWRIGDREVVQLFKDLGVIPVTDYSREEPPYDDKEISYSRLFGKGEHNIYQFTDEDLKTIKERAEKRKSKRVYLSFHGISMYLDAARMERFLKKGELPPVTSKYGIDSLEEVLRDAVFPTTKQDLIKKHGWKLVDIDRDTRVPASVILKQLRKDTYRNLRELVDELRRRFERT
;
A
#
# COMPACT_ATOMS: atom_id res chain seq x y z
N MET A 1 23.11 -2.40 -8.26
CA MET A 1 21.80 -3.10 -8.31
C MET A 1 20.88 -2.34 -7.36
N VAL A 2 19.65 -2.02 -7.77
CA VAL A 2 18.70 -1.26 -6.92
C VAL A 2 18.24 -2.14 -5.76
N GLU A 3 18.19 -1.57 -4.55
CA GLU A 3 17.66 -2.26 -3.37
C GLU A 3 16.15 -2.03 -3.30
N ILE A 4 15.36 -3.09 -3.51
CA ILE A 4 13.90 -3.04 -3.40
C ILE A 4 13.51 -3.47 -1.98
N ILE A 5 12.78 -2.62 -1.28
CA ILE A 5 12.36 -2.80 0.11
C ILE A 5 10.84 -2.87 0.13
N VAL A 6 10.29 -3.99 0.61
CA VAL A 6 8.85 -4.19 0.69
C VAL A 6 8.35 -3.98 2.12
N GLY A 7 7.18 -3.36 2.22
CA GLY A 7 6.44 -3.22 3.47
C GLY A 7 4.97 -2.92 3.21
N CYS A 8 4.27 -2.51 4.26
CA CYS A 8 2.85 -2.26 4.25
C CYS A 8 2.49 -0.90 4.85
N GLY A 9 1.27 -0.47 4.57
CA GLY A 9 0.63 0.71 5.12
C GLY A 9 0.18 0.58 6.58
N GLY A 10 0.99 0.00 7.46
CA GLY A 10 0.68 -0.21 8.88
C GLY A 10 0.80 -1.67 9.30
N TRP A 11 0.80 -1.90 10.60
CA TRP A 11 1.05 -3.22 11.22
C TRP A 11 -0.05 -3.65 12.20
N GLN A 12 -1.07 -2.83 12.46
CA GLN A 12 -2.02 -3.09 13.56
C GLN A 12 -2.78 -4.41 13.41
N TYR A 13 -3.01 -4.87 12.18
CA TYR A 13 -3.73 -6.11 11.89
C TYR A 13 -2.79 -7.31 11.67
N PHE A 14 -1.47 -7.13 11.83
CA PHE A 14 -0.49 -8.21 11.77
C PHE A 14 -0.38 -8.91 13.13
N GLN A 15 -1.41 -9.67 13.49
CA GLN A 15 -1.60 -10.19 14.85
C GLN A 15 -1.40 -11.70 14.92
N ALA A 16 -0.78 -12.14 16.01
CA ALA A 16 -0.83 -13.51 16.51
C ALA A 16 -1.18 -13.47 18.01
N LEU A 17 -1.73 -14.56 18.53
CA LEU A 17 -2.17 -14.62 19.91
C LEU A 17 -1.00 -14.33 20.87
N ASN A 18 -1.18 -13.36 21.77
CA ASN A 18 -0.20 -12.92 22.77
C ASN A 18 1.10 -12.30 22.23
N GLU A 19 1.14 -11.89 20.96
CA GLU A 19 2.32 -11.26 20.36
C GLU A 19 2.12 -9.76 20.13
N ASP A 20 3.21 -8.99 20.25
CA ASP A 20 3.21 -7.57 19.86
C ASP A 20 3.16 -7.46 18.32
N PRO A 21 2.12 -6.84 17.73
CA PRO A 21 1.96 -6.78 16.28
C PRO A 21 3.13 -6.12 15.56
N LEU A 22 3.76 -5.09 16.15
CA LEU A 22 4.90 -4.42 15.50
C LEU A 22 6.15 -5.29 15.54
N ARG A 23 6.40 -5.96 16.67
CA ARG A 23 7.55 -6.86 16.81
C ARG A 23 7.40 -8.03 15.82
N LEU A 24 6.23 -8.64 15.78
CA LEU A 24 5.91 -9.73 14.85
C LEU A 24 6.04 -9.27 13.39
N TYR A 25 5.50 -8.10 13.05
CA TYR A 25 5.63 -7.51 11.71
C TYR A 25 7.09 -7.33 11.29
N SER A 26 7.95 -6.87 12.21
CA SER A 26 9.37 -6.65 11.94
C SER A 26 10.19 -7.91 11.68
N LEU A 27 9.65 -9.09 11.98
CA LEU A 27 10.25 -10.37 11.60
C LEU A 27 9.97 -10.72 10.13
N ALA A 28 8.87 -10.20 9.56
CA ALA A 28 8.44 -10.47 8.19
C ALA A 28 8.95 -9.43 7.19
N PHE A 29 8.95 -8.16 7.58
CA PHE A 29 9.29 -7.03 6.71
C PHE A 29 10.32 -6.11 7.37
N LYS A 30 11.11 -5.40 6.55
CA LYS A 30 12.11 -4.44 7.03
C LYS A 30 11.61 -3.00 7.09
N PHE A 31 10.39 -2.75 6.62
CA PHE A 31 9.88 -1.41 6.40
C PHE A 31 8.38 -1.33 6.69
N VAL A 32 7.93 -0.20 7.23
CA VAL A 32 6.50 0.11 7.37
C VAL A 32 6.19 1.60 7.19
N GLU A 33 5.06 1.89 6.54
CA GLU A 33 4.49 3.23 6.50
C GLU A 33 3.55 3.43 7.69
N VAL A 34 3.90 4.36 8.58
CA VAL A 34 3.06 4.77 9.71
C VAL A 34 1.89 5.60 9.17
N ASN A 35 0.75 4.95 8.94
CA ASN A 35 -0.45 5.60 8.45
C ASN A 35 -1.31 6.24 9.55
N SER A 36 -1.19 5.81 10.81
CA SER A 36 -2.01 6.33 11.90
C SER A 36 -1.79 7.84 12.15
N THR A 37 -0.60 8.36 11.84
CA THR A 37 -0.25 9.79 11.93
C THR A 37 -1.08 10.67 11.01
N PHE A 38 -1.66 10.10 9.94
CA PHE A 38 -2.63 10.78 9.09
C PHE A 38 -3.85 11.27 9.89
N TYR A 39 -4.27 10.53 10.91
CA TYR A 39 -5.42 10.87 11.74
C TYR A 39 -4.99 11.54 13.03
N ASN A 40 -4.04 10.95 13.75
CA ASN A 40 -3.59 11.46 15.04
C ASN A 40 -2.07 11.28 15.19
N LEU A 41 -1.38 12.33 15.62
CA LEU A 41 0.03 12.21 15.97
C LEU A 41 0.15 11.48 17.32
N PRO A 42 0.97 10.42 17.39
CA PRO A 42 1.26 9.78 18.67
C PRO A 42 2.12 10.71 19.53
N ASP A 43 2.08 10.49 20.84
CA ASP A 43 3.04 11.08 21.76
C ASP A 43 4.45 10.57 21.46
N LEU A 44 5.46 11.38 21.79
CA LEU A 44 6.87 11.06 21.52
C LEU A 44 7.33 9.79 22.26
N GLU A 45 6.75 9.51 23.43
CA GLU A 45 7.00 8.29 24.19
C GLU A 45 6.50 7.03 23.45
N ILE A 46 5.32 7.14 22.84
CA ILE A 46 4.73 6.07 22.02
C ILE A 46 5.63 5.81 20.80
N ALA A 47 6.05 6.87 20.09
CA ALA A 47 6.97 6.73 18.97
C ALA A 47 8.33 6.14 19.38
N SER A 48 8.86 6.56 20.54
CA SER A 48 10.11 6.01 21.10
C SER A 48 9.96 4.53 21.44
N SER A 49 8.82 4.12 21.99
CA SER A 49 8.48 2.71 22.22
C SER A 49 8.43 1.94 20.91
N TRP A 50 7.83 2.49 19.84
CA TRP A 50 7.81 1.85 18.52
C TRP A 50 9.21 1.57 18.00
N ARG A 51 10.11 2.55 18.10
CA ARG A 51 11.51 2.39 17.66
C ARG A 51 12.25 1.29 18.42
N LYS A 52 12.01 1.14 19.73
CA LYS A 52 12.66 0.14 20.60
C LYS A 52 12.19 -1.29 20.36
N ARG A 53 11.04 -1.49 19.71
CA ARG A 53 10.41 -2.80 19.52
C ARG A 53 10.84 -3.54 18.26
N VAL A 54 11.59 -2.86 17.39
CA VAL A 54 12.03 -3.36 16.09
C VAL A 54 13.56 -3.36 15.99
N PRO A 55 14.17 -4.16 15.09
CA PRO A 55 15.61 -4.16 14.84
C PRO A 55 16.16 -2.77 14.49
N GLU A 56 17.46 -2.55 14.67
CA GLU A 56 18.10 -1.26 14.38
C GLU A 56 18.01 -0.86 12.90
N ASP A 57 18.09 -1.82 11.98
CA ASP A 57 18.00 -1.63 10.53
C ASP A 57 16.56 -1.53 10.00
N PHE A 58 15.54 -1.67 10.86
CA PHE A 58 14.15 -1.55 10.45
C PHE A 58 13.81 -0.09 10.13
N GLU A 59 13.15 0.15 8.99
CA GLU A 59 12.88 1.49 8.46
C GLU A 59 11.40 1.87 8.64
N PHE A 60 11.16 3.16 8.89
CA PHE A 60 9.82 3.74 8.91
C PHE A 60 9.70 4.81 7.83
N SER A 61 8.51 4.98 7.28
CA SER A 61 8.05 6.24 6.70
C SER A 61 6.86 6.76 7.51
N ILE A 62 6.65 8.08 7.52
CA ILE A 62 5.57 8.69 8.29
C ILE A 62 4.63 9.39 7.32
N LYS A 63 3.33 9.15 7.44
CA LYS A 63 2.34 9.89 6.66
C LYS A 63 1.99 11.20 7.37
N ALA A 64 2.06 12.31 6.66
CA ALA A 64 1.70 13.62 7.16
C ALA A 64 0.23 13.65 7.60
N ASN A 65 -0.05 14.34 8.70
CA ASN A 65 -1.40 14.46 9.23
C ASN A 65 -2.35 15.11 8.22
N ARG A 66 -3.59 14.60 8.14
CA ARG A 66 -4.61 15.08 7.20
C ARG A 66 -4.93 16.57 7.39
N LYS A 67 -4.70 17.13 8.57
CA LYS A 67 -4.88 18.58 8.79
C LYS A 67 -3.95 19.37 7.87
N ILE A 68 -2.71 18.94 7.70
CA ILE A 68 -1.74 19.56 6.79
C ILE A 68 -2.23 19.51 5.33
N THR A 69 -2.57 18.32 4.84
CA THR A 69 -2.81 18.12 3.40
C THR A 69 -4.26 18.29 2.96
N HIS A 70 -5.25 17.98 3.81
CA HIS A 70 -6.67 17.97 3.46
C HIS A 70 -7.43 19.17 4.02
N SER A 71 -7.30 19.44 5.33
CA SER A 71 -8.01 20.56 5.96
C SER A 71 -7.41 21.90 5.54
N GLU A 72 -6.11 22.09 5.80
CA GLU A 72 -5.38 23.31 5.50
C GLU A 72 -4.84 23.36 4.07
N LYS A 73 -4.91 22.24 3.32
CA LYS A 73 -4.52 22.18 1.90
C LYS A 73 -3.12 22.74 1.63
N LEU A 74 -2.18 22.44 2.53
CA LEU A 74 -0.80 22.94 2.53
C LEU A 74 -0.66 24.46 2.63
N GLN A 75 -1.68 25.21 3.05
CA GLN A 75 -1.49 26.66 3.24
C GLN A 75 -0.38 26.91 4.27
N PRO A 76 0.58 27.83 4.01
CA PRO A 76 1.72 28.10 4.88
C PRO A 76 1.28 28.92 6.10
N SER A 77 0.47 28.30 6.97
CA SER A 77 0.05 28.86 8.25
C SER A 77 0.98 28.39 9.35
N LYS A 78 1.06 29.16 10.44
CA LYS A 78 1.79 28.77 11.65
C LYS A 78 1.40 27.37 12.12
N GLU A 79 0.11 27.06 12.08
CA GLU A 79 -0.38 25.74 12.49
C GLU A 79 0.14 24.60 11.61
N VAL A 80 0.20 24.79 10.28
CA VAL A 80 0.77 23.78 9.37
C VAL A 80 2.26 23.60 9.62
N ILE A 81 2.99 24.70 9.81
CA ILE A 81 4.43 24.69 10.11
C ILE A 81 4.70 23.96 11.43
N ASP A 82 4.01 24.32 12.51
CA ASP A 82 4.12 23.67 13.82
C ASP A 82 3.84 22.15 13.72
N LEU A 83 2.83 21.78 12.94
CA LEU A 83 2.46 20.38 12.75
C LEU A 83 3.52 19.61 11.96
N ILE A 84 4.14 20.22 10.95
CA ILE A 84 5.25 19.61 10.20
C ILE A 84 6.49 19.45 11.09
N LEU A 85 6.82 20.45 11.92
CA LEU A 85 7.94 20.36 12.87
C LEU A 85 7.75 19.18 13.85
N ARG A 86 6.52 18.92 14.31
CA ARG A 86 6.20 17.72 15.10
C ARG A 86 6.38 16.42 14.33
N HIS A 87 6.06 16.37 13.03
CA HIS A 87 6.35 15.20 12.21
C HIS A 87 7.85 15.00 12.00
N ILE A 88 8.62 16.07 11.86
CA ILE A 88 10.08 16.02 11.77
C ILE A 88 10.68 15.43 13.04
N GLU A 89 10.18 15.82 14.21
CA GLU A 89 10.58 15.21 15.49
C GLU A 89 10.24 13.72 15.56
N LEU A 90 9.03 13.33 15.15
CA LEU A 90 8.66 11.91 15.04
C LEU A 90 9.57 11.14 14.07
N CYS A 91 9.93 11.74 12.93
CA CYS A 91 10.87 11.14 11.99
C CYS A 91 12.22 10.90 12.67
N ARG A 92 12.73 11.87 13.44
CA ARG A 92 14.01 11.74 14.17
C ARG A 92 13.95 10.60 15.20
N ILE A 93 12.89 10.52 16.00
CA ILE A 93 12.70 9.45 17.00
C ILE A 93 12.65 8.07 16.33
N LEU A 94 11.90 7.95 15.23
CA LEU A 94 11.76 6.70 14.49
C LEU A 94 12.96 6.39 13.60
N ARG A 95 13.95 7.32 13.51
CA ARG A 95 15.08 7.29 12.57
C ARG A 95 14.63 7.19 11.10
N SER A 96 13.46 7.75 10.78
CA SER A 96 12.93 7.83 9.43
C SER A 96 13.51 9.02 8.67
N ARG A 97 13.74 8.82 7.38
CA ARG A 97 14.08 9.89 6.41
C ARG A 97 12.93 10.22 5.47
N MET A 98 11.74 9.69 5.68
CA MET A 98 10.63 9.78 4.72
C MET A 98 9.36 10.33 5.38
N LEU A 99 8.95 11.52 4.94
CA LEU A 99 7.66 12.13 5.32
C LEU A 99 6.77 12.24 4.07
N VAL A 100 5.66 11.50 4.09
CA VAL A 100 4.77 11.29 2.94
C VAL A 100 3.54 12.21 3.04
N PHE A 101 3.34 13.06 2.03
CA PHE A 101 2.22 13.97 1.88
C PHE A 101 1.28 13.46 0.80
N GLU A 102 0.16 12.87 1.19
CA GLU A 102 -0.95 12.58 0.28
C GLU A 102 -1.92 13.77 0.28
N THR A 103 -2.14 14.38 -0.89
CA THR A 103 -3.04 15.53 -1.03
C THR A 103 -4.37 15.13 -1.68
N PRO A 104 -5.52 15.74 -1.34
CA PRO A 104 -6.79 15.41 -1.95
C PRO A 104 -6.86 15.76 -3.44
N LYS A 105 -7.78 15.10 -4.17
CA LYS A 105 -7.93 15.19 -5.63
C LYS A 105 -8.23 16.60 -6.15
N ASN A 106 -8.80 17.46 -5.31
CA ASN A 106 -9.25 18.80 -5.68
C ASN A 106 -8.16 19.89 -5.56
N ILE A 107 -6.94 19.56 -5.14
CA ILE A 107 -5.82 20.52 -5.14
C ILE A 107 -4.99 20.30 -6.39
N HIS A 108 -4.79 21.34 -7.18
CA HIS A 108 -3.95 21.28 -8.39
C HIS A 108 -2.46 21.20 -8.05
N LEU A 109 -1.67 20.51 -8.88
CA LEU A 109 -0.21 20.35 -8.70
C LEU A 109 0.51 21.69 -8.48
N LYS A 110 0.15 22.73 -9.25
CA LYS A 110 0.74 24.07 -9.10
C LYS A 110 0.53 24.65 -7.70
N ASN A 111 -0.66 24.47 -7.12
CA ASN A 111 -0.95 24.95 -5.77
C ASN A 111 -0.17 24.15 -4.73
N ILE A 112 -0.05 22.84 -4.91
CA ILE A 112 0.74 21.96 -4.02
C ILE A 112 2.20 22.46 -3.96
N ILE A 113 2.86 22.65 -5.10
CA ILE A 113 4.28 23.02 -5.11
C ILE A 113 4.53 24.44 -4.61
N VAL A 114 3.67 25.41 -4.97
CA VAL A 114 3.80 26.80 -4.48
C VAL A 114 3.67 26.85 -2.96
N ASN A 115 2.69 26.15 -2.42
CA ASN A 115 2.45 26.11 -0.99
C ASN A 115 3.56 25.37 -0.24
N LEU A 116 4.01 24.23 -0.76
CA LEU A 116 5.10 23.46 -0.18
C LEU A 116 6.41 24.24 -0.19
N SER A 117 6.72 24.97 -1.28
CA SER A 117 7.89 25.85 -1.35
C SER A 117 7.89 26.86 -0.22
N LYS A 118 6.78 27.57 0.01
CA LYS A 118 6.64 28.55 1.09
C LYS A 118 6.80 27.93 2.47
N ILE A 119 6.21 26.76 2.70
CA ILE A 119 6.37 26.02 3.96
C ILE A 119 7.85 25.68 4.22
N LEU A 120 8.56 25.25 3.18
CA LEU A 120 9.96 24.82 3.29
C LEU A 120 10.94 25.99 3.41
N GLU A 121 10.52 27.24 3.18
CA GLU A 121 11.30 28.44 3.55
C GLU A 121 11.41 28.59 5.07
N ASP A 122 10.38 28.18 5.81
CA ASP A 122 10.30 28.32 7.29
C ASP A 122 10.63 27.02 8.05
N VAL A 123 10.87 25.90 7.34
CA VAL A 123 11.04 24.57 7.94
C VAL A 123 12.35 23.92 7.50
N ASP A 124 13.27 23.74 8.44
CA ASP A 124 14.44 22.89 8.24
C ASP A 124 14.10 21.41 8.42
N THR A 125 14.11 20.68 7.30
CA THR A 125 13.85 19.23 7.25
C THR A 125 15.10 18.39 7.55
N GLY A 126 16.29 18.99 7.63
CA GLY A 126 17.55 18.28 7.77
C GLY A 126 17.74 17.22 6.68
N ASN A 127 17.86 15.95 7.07
CA ASN A 127 18.03 14.83 6.15
C ASN A 127 16.72 14.10 5.78
N ILE A 128 15.58 14.61 6.26
CA ILE A 128 14.24 14.06 6.00
C ILE A 128 13.80 14.53 4.61
N ARG A 129 13.41 13.58 3.78
CA ARG A 129 12.92 13.81 2.42
C ARG A 129 11.40 13.95 2.46
N ILE A 130 10.91 14.85 1.63
CA ILE A 130 9.48 15.07 1.42
C ILE A 130 9.04 14.26 0.21
N LEU A 131 8.06 13.38 0.42
CA LEU A 131 7.46 12.54 -0.61
C LEU A 131 6.03 13.02 -0.85
N VAL A 132 5.61 13.21 -2.09
CA VAL A 132 4.27 13.73 -2.38
C VAL A 132 3.48 12.75 -3.25
N GLU A 133 2.27 12.39 -2.81
CA GLU A 133 1.26 11.70 -3.62
C GLU A 133 0.12 12.67 -3.94
N PRO A 134 0.15 13.33 -5.11
CA PRO A 134 -0.93 14.20 -5.51
C PRO A 134 -2.09 13.37 -6.07
N ARG A 135 -3.22 13.30 -5.36
CA ARG A 135 -4.40 12.54 -5.84
C ARG A 135 -5.08 13.18 -7.05
N CYS A 136 -4.70 14.41 -7.43
CA CYS A 136 -5.05 15.02 -8.72
C CYS A 136 -4.25 14.42 -9.90
N GLY A 137 -3.24 13.60 -9.62
CA GLY A 137 -2.34 12.95 -10.57
C GLY A 137 -1.18 13.86 -10.97
N TRP A 138 -0.06 13.25 -11.38
CA TRP A 138 1.15 13.96 -11.86
C TRP A 138 1.05 14.52 -13.30
N ARG A 139 -0.09 14.30 -13.99
CA ARG A 139 -0.51 14.72 -15.36
C ARG A 139 0.62 15.12 -16.35
N ILE A 140 0.67 14.40 -17.48
CA ILE A 140 1.67 14.46 -18.57
C ILE A 140 1.90 15.87 -19.20
N GLY A 141 1.01 16.84 -18.99
CA GLY A 141 1.10 18.20 -19.56
C GLY A 141 1.87 19.22 -18.72
N ASP A 142 2.07 18.98 -17.43
CA ASP A 142 2.57 19.99 -16.48
C ASP A 142 4.10 19.93 -16.31
N ARG A 143 4.87 19.81 -17.41
CA ARG A 143 6.33 19.61 -17.37
C ARG A 143 7.06 20.67 -16.55
N GLU A 144 6.65 21.93 -16.66
CA GLU A 144 7.21 23.04 -15.88
C GLU A 144 6.94 22.86 -14.38
N VAL A 145 5.71 22.48 -14.01
CA VAL A 145 5.34 22.26 -12.60
C VAL A 145 6.08 21.05 -12.04
N VAL A 146 6.18 19.95 -12.80
CA VAL A 146 6.97 18.77 -12.42
C VAL A 146 8.44 19.13 -12.20
N GLN A 147 9.00 20.02 -13.03
CA GLN A 147 10.35 20.51 -12.84
C GLN A 147 10.51 21.28 -11.52
N LEU A 148 9.53 22.10 -11.12
CA LEU A 148 9.54 22.78 -9.81
C LEU A 148 9.58 21.79 -8.63
N PHE A 149 8.84 20.68 -8.70
CA PHE A 149 8.92 19.64 -7.67
C PHE A 149 10.32 19.02 -7.59
N LYS A 150 10.92 18.75 -8.76
CA LYS A 150 12.26 18.18 -8.86
C LYS A 150 13.32 19.14 -8.32
N ASP A 151 13.22 20.42 -8.64
CA ASP A 151 14.14 21.47 -8.17
C ASP A 151 14.04 21.68 -6.66
N LEU A 152 12.83 21.56 -6.09
CA LEU A 152 12.61 21.57 -4.64
C LEU A 152 13.07 20.28 -3.93
N GLY A 153 13.55 19.27 -4.68
CA GLY A 153 14.03 18.00 -4.14
C GLY A 153 12.94 17.09 -3.58
N VAL A 154 11.68 17.34 -3.97
CA VAL A 154 10.53 16.49 -3.63
C VAL A 154 10.62 15.17 -4.38
N ILE A 155 10.22 14.09 -3.72
CA ILE A 155 10.18 12.75 -4.30
C ILE A 155 8.75 12.43 -4.72
N PRO A 156 8.51 12.04 -5.98
CA PRO A 156 7.17 11.75 -6.45
C PRO A 156 6.74 10.36 -5.98
N VAL A 157 5.54 10.27 -5.40
CA VAL A 157 4.87 9.02 -5.08
C VAL A 157 3.81 8.73 -6.14
N THR A 158 3.85 7.51 -6.66
CA THR A 158 2.86 6.95 -7.60
C THR A 158 2.56 5.51 -7.24
N ASP A 159 1.43 4.99 -7.71
CA ASP A 159 1.11 3.57 -7.60
C ASP A 159 1.74 2.82 -8.79
N TYR A 160 2.82 2.07 -8.55
CA TYR A 160 3.54 1.33 -9.60
C TYR A 160 2.72 0.16 -10.17
N SER A 161 1.54 -0.16 -9.64
CA SER A 161 0.61 -1.04 -10.34
C SER A 161 -0.19 -0.33 -11.43
N ARG A 162 -0.20 1.01 -11.44
CA ARG A 162 -0.98 1.84 -12.35
C ARG A 162 -0.10 2.63 -13.31
N GLU A 163 0.86 3.36 -12.79
CA GLU A 163 1.64 4.33 -13.56
C GLU A 163 3.12 4.39 -13.17
N GLU A 164 3.90 5.06 -14.02
CA GLU A 164 5.30 5.41 -13.77
C GLU A 164 5.38 6.75 -13.02
N PRO A 165 6.40 6.97 -12.16
CA PRO A 165 6.64 8.29 -11.60
C PRO A 165 7.14 9.25 -12.69
N PRO A 166 6.87 10.57 -12.57
CA PRO A 166 7.28 11.55 -13.57
C PRO A 166 8.81 11.73 -13.66
N TYR A 167 9.55 11.41 -12.61
CA TYR A 167 11.01 11.40 -12.56
C TYR A 167 11.50 10.53 -11.40
N ASP A 168 12.81 10.23 -11.38
CA ASP A 168 13.47 9.50 -10.30
C ASP A 168 14.31 10.45 -9.44
N ASP A 169 14.23 10.30 -8.11
CA ASP A 169 15.25 10.80 -7.20
C ASP A 169 16.43 9.82 -7.14
N LYS A 170 17.65 10.31 -6.90
CA LYS A 170 18.86 9.46 -6.91
C LYS A 170 18.94 8.50 -5.72
N GLU A 171 18.33 8.83 -4.60
CA GLU A 171 18.43 8.03 -3.38
C GLU A 171 17.21 7.15 -3.18
N ILE A 172 16.00 7.72 -3.30
CA ILE A 172 14.75 7.06 -2.90
C ILE A 172 13.71 7.12 -4.04
N SER A 173 13.19 5.97 -4.41
CA SER A 173 11.92 5.82 -5.13
C SER A 173 10.89 5.25 -4.16
N TYR A 174 9.63 5.66 -4.26
CA TYR A 174 8.61 5.26 -3.31
C TYR A 174 7.27 5.06 -3.99
N SER A 175 6.64 3.92 -3.74
CA SER A 175 5.33 3.59 -4.27
C SER A 175 4.37 3.17 -3.16
N ARG A 176 3.15 3.71 -3.22
CA ARG A 176 2.01 3.27 -2.41
C ARG A 176 1.08 2.48 -3.33
N LEU A 177 1.01 1.18 -3.08
CA LEU A 177 0.36 0.21 -3.95
C LEU A 177 -1.07 -0.05 -3.48
N PHE A 178 -2.05 0.40 -4.27
CA PHE A 178 -3.48 0.16 -4.03
C PHE A 178 -4.10 -0.75 -5.09
N GLY A 179 -3.41 -0.98 -6.21
CA GLY A 179 -3.87 -1.88 -7.27
C GLY A 179 -4.89 -1.21 -8.18
N LYS A 180 -5.38 -1.92 -9.20
CA LYS A 180 -6.20 -1.34 -10.28
C LYS A 180 -7.70 -1.24 -9.96
N GLY A 181 -8.17 -1.93 -8.92
CA GLY A 181 -9.57 -1.98 -8.53
C GLY A 181 -10.01 -0.91 -7.52
N GLU A 182 -11.10 -1.20 -6.81
CA GLU A 182 -11.60 -0.37 -5.72
C GLU A 182 -10.57 -0.26 -4.58
N HIS A 183 -10.45 0.94 -4.03
CA HIS A 183 -9.51 1.22 -2.95
C HIS A 183 -9.83 0.34 -1.73
N ASN A 184 -8.77 -0.19 -1.10
CA ASN A 184 -8.76 -1.07 0.08
C ASN A 184 -9.14 -2.54 -0.15
N ILE A 185 -9.78 -2.91 -1.27
CA ILE A 185 -10.25 -4.29 -1.50
C ILE A 185 -9.69 -4.92 -2.78
N TYR A 186 -8.55 -4.45 -3.27
CA TYR A 186 -7.87 -5.11 -4.38
C TYR A 186 -6.83 -6.10 -3.86
N GLN A 187 -6.74 -7.26 -4.49
CA GLN A 187 -5.65 -8.22 -4.29
C GLN A 187 -4.83 -8.31 -5.58
N PHE A 188 -3.50 -8.20 -5.45
CA PHE A 188 -2.62 -8.10 -6.62
C PHE A 188 -2.48 -9.44 -7.34
N THR A 189 -2.76 -9.44 -8.64
CA THR A 189 -2.51 -10.60 -9.50
C THR A 189 -1.01 -10.83 -9.68
N ASP A 190 -0.62 -12.01 -10.14
CA ASP A 190 0.77 -12.35 -10.46
C ASP A 190 1.36 -11.39 -11.50
N GLU A 191 0.54 -10.99 -12.46
CA GLU A 191 0.92 -10.03 -13.50
C GLU A 191 1.10 -8.62 -12.95
N ASP A 192 0.27 -8.21 -11.98
CA ASP A 192 0.47 -6.93 -11.31
C ASP A 192 1.79 -6.93 -10.53
N LEU A 193 2.10 -8.00 -9.80
CA LEU A 193 3.35 -8.10 -9.03
C LEU A 193 4.58 -8.14 -9.95
N LYS A 194 4.51 -8.81 -11.11
CA LYS A 194 5.55 -8.75 -12.15
C LYS A 194 5.74 -7.33 -12.68
N THR A 195 4.65 -6.66 -13.03
CA THR A 195 4.67 -5.26 -13.51
C THR A 195 5.30 -4.34 -12.46
N ILE A 196 4.90 -4.45 -11.20
CA ILE A 196 5.44 -3.64 -10.09
C ILE A 196 6.95 -3.87 -9.94
N LYS A 197 7.38 -5.14 -9.96
CA LYS A 197 8.82 -5.50 -9.89
C LYS A 197 9.59 -4.87 -11.04
N GLU A 198 9.11 -5.01 -12.27
CA GLU A 198 9.78 -4.43 -13.44
C GLU A 198 9.90 -2.90 -13.35
N ARG A 199 8.85 -2.21 -12.89
CA ARG A 199 8.89 -0.75 -12.70
C ARG A 199 9.88 -0.34 -11.63
N ALA A 200 9.91 -1.09 -10.52
CA ALA A 200 10.86 -0.90 -9.42
C ALA A 200 12.31 -1.13 -9.87
N GLU A 201 12.59 -2.20 -10.62
CA GLU A 201 13.94 -2.52 -11.11
C GLU A 201 14.48 -1.49 -12.11
N LYS A 202 13.61 -0.81 -12.84
CA LYS A 202 13.97 0.26 -13.80
C LYS A 202 14.33 1.58 -13.11
N ARG A 203 14.09 1.74 -11.80
CA ARG A 203 14.37 3.01 -11.10
C ARG A 203 15.87 3.29 -11.04
N LYS A 204 16.23 4.56 -11.18
CA LYS A 204 17.60 5.04 -11.02
C LYS A 204 17.99 5.33 -9.56
N SER A 205 17.05 5.16 -8.64
CA SER A 205 17.26 5.36 -7.20
C SER A 205 18.11 4.23 -6.60
N LYS A 206 18.88 4.53 -5.55
CA LYS A 206 19.57 3.49 -4.77
C LYS A 206 18.59 2.52 -4.11
N ARG A 207 17.49 3.06 -3.57
CA ARG A 207 16.46 2.31 -2.83
C ARG A 207 15.08 2.57 -3.41
N VAL A 208 14.27 1.50 -3.50
CA VAL A 208 12.88 1.55 -3.95
C VAL A 208 11.99 0.96 -2.87
N TYR A 209 11.11 1.76 -2.30
CA TYR A 209 10.17 1.32 -1.28
C TYR A 209 8.82 1.00 -1.91
N LEU A 210 8.32 -0.20 -1.64
CA LEU A 210 7.01 -0.68 -2.07
C LEU A 210 6.13 -0.85 -0.83
N SER A 211 5.26 0.13 -0.57
CA SER A 211 4.28 0.08 0.52
C SER A 211 2.96 -0.47 0.00
N PHE A 212 2.61 -1.70 0.38
CA PHE A 212 1.33 -2.33 0.05
C PHE A 212 0.20 -1.83 0.95
N HIS A 213 -0.97 -1.57 0.38
CA HIS A 213 -2.16 -1.10 1.10
C HIS A 213 -3.40 -1.95 0.78
N GLY A 214 -4.39 -1.88 1.66
CA GLY A 214 -5.66 -2.61 1.56
C GLY A 214 -5.67 -3.90 2.37
N ILE A 215 -6.79 -4.61 2.28
CA ILE A 215 -7.07 -5.77 3.17
C ILE A 215 -6.09 -6.92 2.93
N SER A 216 -5.60 -7.10 1.69
CA SER A 216 -4.65 -8.18 1.36
C SER A 216 -3.18 -7.78 1.45
N MET A 217 -2.88 -6.58 1.99
CA MET A 217 -1.53 -5.99 1.89
C MET A 217 -0.42 -6.87 2.45
N TYR A 218 -0.64 -7.58 3.56
CA TYR A 218 0.38 -8.44 4.16
C TYR A 218 0.69 -9.65 3.30
N LEU A 219 -0.35 -10.28 2.74
CA LEU A 219 -0.19 -11.42 1.85
C LEU A 219 0.50 -10.99 0.55
N ASP A 220 0.07 -9.89 -0.06
CA ASP A 220 0.66 -9.40 -1.30
C ASP A 220 2.11 -8.90 -1.11
N ALA A 221 2.42 -8.26 0.03
CA ALA A 221 3.79 -7.91 0.40
C ALA A 221 4.66 -9.16 0.60
N ALA A 222 4.17 -10.19 1.30
CA ALA A 222 4.90 -11.44 1.49
C ALA A 222 5.15 -12.17 0.16
N ARG A 223 4.16 -12.15 -0.75
CA ARG A 223 4.30 -12.69 -2.12
C ARG A 223 5.36 -11.94 -2.91
N MET A 224 5.38 -10.60 -2.86
CA MET A 224 6.42 -9.79 -3.49
C MET A 224 7.81 -10.06 -2.89
N GLU A 225 7.94 -10.13 -1.56
CA GLU A 225 9.22 -10.47 -0.90
C GLU A 225 9.77 -11.83 -1.34
N ARG A 226 8.91 -12.85 -1.38
CA ARG A 226 9.28 -14.18 -1.89
C ARG A 226 9.70 -14.11 -3.36
N PHE A 227 8.95 -13.37 -4.17
CA PHE A 227 9.23 -13.23 -5.59
C PHE A 227 10.58 -12.54 -5.86
N LEU A 228 10.88 -11.46 -5.13
CA LEU A 228 12.18 -10.78 -5.22
C LEU A 228 13.35 -11.68 -4.77
N LYS A 229 13.16 -12.48 -3.71
CA LYS A 229 14.22 -13.33 -3.15
C LYS A 229 14.46 -14.63 -3.91
N LYS A 230 13.42 -15.17 -4.56
CA LYS A 230 13.42 -16.56 -5.07
C LYS A 230 12.92 -16.71 -6.50
N GLY A 231 12.39 -15.64 -7.11
CA GLY A 231 11.84 -15.68 -8.46
C GLY A 231 10.48 -16.40 -8.56
N GLU A 232 9.87 -16.77 -7.42
CA GLU A 232 8.61 -17.52 -7.36
C GLU A 232 7.52 -16.71 -6.67
N LEU A 233 6.33 -16.66 -7.26
CA LEU A 233 5.13 -16.12 -6.62
C LEU A 233 4.41 -17.24 -5.88
N PRO A 234 4.30 -17.17 -4.53
CA PRO A 234 3.66 -18.24 -3.77
C PRO A 234 2.13 -18.17 -3.90
N PRO A 235 1.45 -19.29 -3.59
CA PRO A 235 0.00 -19.36 -3.59
C PRO A 235 -0.63 -18.41 -2.57
N VAL A 236 -1.88 -18.04 -2.83
CA VAL A 236 -2.69 -17.17 -1.95
C VAL A 236 -3.52 -17.96 -0.94
N THR A 237 -3.67 -19.26 -1.17
CA THR A 237 -4.40 -20.21 -0.34
C THR A 237 -3.59 -21.48 -0.11
N SER A 238 -4.06 -22.33 0.80
CA SER A 238 -3.43 -23.64 1.09
C SER A 238 -3.86 -24.77 0.14
N LYS A 239 -4.86 -24.51 -0.72
CA LYS A 239 -5.49 -25.50 -1.60
C LYS A 239 -5.60 -24.98 -3.03
N TYR A 240 -6.14 -25.79 -3.93
CA TYR A 240 -6.32 -25.45 -5.34
C TYR A 240 -7.77 -25.66 -5.80
N GLY A 241 -8.17 -25.00 -6.89
CA GLY A 241 -9.48 -25.17 -7.52
C GLY A 241 -10.64 -24.71 -6.65
N ILE A 242 -11.70 -25.52 -6.57
CA ILE A 242 -12.91 -25.19 -5.79
C ILE A 242 -12.60 -25.12 -4.29
N ASP A 243 -11.68 -25.95 -3.82
CA ASP A 243 -11.22 -25.95 -2.43
C ASP A 243 -10.50 -24.64 -2.06
N SER A 244 -9.75 -24.04 -3.00
CA SER A 244 -9.17 -22.71 -2.84
C SER A 244 -10.26 -21.64 -2.74
N LEU A 245 -11.31 -21.72 -3.58
CA LEU A 245 -12.45 -20.82 -3.51
C LEU A 245 -13.19 -20.94 -2.17
N GLU A 246 -13.38 -22.16 -1.66
CA GLU A 246 -13.99 -22.40 -0.35
C GLU A 246 -13.20 -21.72 0.78
N GLU A 247 -11.87 -21.81 0.75
CA GLU A 247 -10.98 -21.11 1.69
C GLU A 247 -11.16 -19.58 1.62
N VAL A 248 -11.17 -19.02 0.41
CA VAL A 248 -11.32 -17.58 0.12
C VAL A 248 -12.67 -17.01 0.58
N LEU A 249 -13.71 -17.84 0.58
CA LEU A 249 -15.09 -17.49 0.96
C LEU A 249 -15.43 -17.84 2.41
N ARG A 250 -14.47 -18.24 3.24
CA ARG A 250 -14.72 -18.61 4.65
C ARG A 250 -15.34 -17.48 5.48
N ASP A 251 -15.05 -16.23 5.12
CA ASP A 251 -15.59 -15.01 5.75
C ASP A 251 -16.87 -14.48 5.06
N ALA A 252 -17.39 -15.19 4.05
CA ALA A 252 -18.61 -14.78 3.38
C ALA A 252 -19.82 -14.92 4.31
N VAL A 253 -20.68 -13.91 4.33
CA VAL A 253 -21.90 -13.87 5.13
C VAL A 253 -23.06 -14.42 4.32
N PHE A 254 -23.77 -15.39 4.88
CA PHE A 254 -24.93 -16.05 4.28
C PHE A 254 -26.22 -15.80 5.09
N PRO A 255 -27.42 -15.86 4.50
CA PRO A 255 -27.68 -16.13 3.07
C PRO A 255 -27.22 -14.97 2.17
N THR A 256 -26.87 -15.28 0.93
CA THR A 256 -26.35 -14.29 -0.02
C THR A 256 -26.65 -14.64 -1.47
N THR A 257 -26.70 -13.63 -2.34
CA THR A 257 -26.94 -13.82 -3.77
C THR A 257 -25.63 -14.02 -4.52
N LYS A 258 -25.68 -14.64 -5.70
CA LYS A 258 -24.54 -14.68 -6.64
C LYS A 258 -23.95 -13.28 -6.90
N GLN A 259 -24.81 -12.27 -7.08
CA GLN A 259 -24.40 -10.90 -7.34
C GLN A 259 -23.61 -10.32 -6.16
N ASP A 260 -24.09 -10.54 -4.93
CA ASP A 260 -23.42 -10.06 -3.72
C ASP A 260 -22.09 -10.77 -3.48
N LEU A 261 -22.00 -12.07 -3.76
CA LEU A 261 -20.74 -12.82 -3.70
C LEU A 261 -19.70 -12.25 -4.67
N ILE A 262 -20.08 -12.03 -5.93
CA ILE A 262 -19.17 -11.44 -6.93
C ILE A 262 -18.75 -10.03 -6.50
N LYS A 263 -19.69 -9.22 -6.01
CA LYS A 263 -19.40 -7.85 -5.57
C LYS A 263 -18.46 -7.82 -4.37
N LYS A 264 -18.72 -8.62 -3.34
CA LYS A 264 -18.02 -8.57 -2.05
C LYS A 264 -16.74 -9.40 -2.00
N HIS A 265 -16.66 -10.49 -2.75
CA HIS A 265 -15.55 -11.45 -2.70
C HIS A 265 -14.90 -11.70 -4.06
N GLY A 266 -15.50 -11.26 -5.17
CA GLY A 266 -15.02 -11.57 -6.52
C GLY A 266 -13.65 -10.99 -6.88
N TRP A 267 -13.15 -10.04 -6.10
CA TRP A 267 -11.82 -9.43 -6.21
C TRP A 267 -10.70 -10.27 -5.58
N LYS A 268 -11.04 -11.18 -4.67
CA LYS A 268 -10.08 -12.07 -4.01
C LYS A 268 -9.52 -13.07 -5.03
N LEU A 269 -8.28 -13.49 -4.86
CA LEU A 269 -7.64 -14.48 -5.73
C LEU A 269 -7.90 -15.90 -5.25
N VAL A 270 -8.04 -16.80 -6.21
CA VAL A 270 -8.16 -18.25 -6.03
C VAL A 270 -7.01 -18.90 -6.80
N ASP A 271 -6.31 -19.83 -6.15
CA ASP A 271 -5.30 -20.67 -6.81
C ASP A 271 -6.03 -21.78 -7.58
N ILE A 272 -5.93 -21.79 -8.91
CA ILE A 272 -6.46 -22.87 -9.75
C ILE A 272 -5.52 -24.07 -9.71
N ASP A 273 -4.23 -23.80 -9.82
CA ASP A 273 -3.14 -24.74 -9.70
C ASP A 273 -1.91 -24.00 -9.13
N ARG A 274 -0.73 -24.64 -9.14
CA ARG A 274 0.50 -24.07 -8.59
C ARG A 274 0.89 -22.73 -9.23
N ASP A 275 0.65 -22.57 -10.52
CA ASP A 275 1.16 -21.49 -11.35
C ASP A 275 0.06 -20.53 -11.81
N THR A 276 -1.21 -20.92 -11.66
CA THR A 276 -2.37 -20.16 -12.14
C THR A 276 -3.23 -19.66 -10.99
N ARG A 277 -3.44 -18.34 -10.94
CA ARG A 277 -4.35 -17.66 -10.03
C ARG A 277 -5.33 -16.80 -10.80
N VAL A 278 -6.59 -16.81 -10.38
CA VAL A 278 -7.64 -15.99 -11.00
C VAL A 278 -8.47 -15.30 -9.93
N PRO A 279 -9.09 -14.15 -10.24
CA PRO A 279 -10.09 -13.57 -9.36
C PRO A 279 -11.24 -14.55 -9.13
N ALA A 280 -11.74 -14.65 -7.90
CA ALA A 280 -12.86 -15.51 -7.51
C ALA A 280 -14.11 -15.25 -8.38
N SER A 281 -14.26 -14.03 -8.89
CA SER A 281 -15.33 -13.68 -9.83
C SER A 281 -15.34 -14.55 -11.10
N VAL A 282 -14.21 -15.10 -11.54
CA VAL A 282 -14.12 -16.01 -12.70
C VAL A 282 -14.94 -17.28 -12.43
N ILE A 283 -14.82 -17.84 -11.23
CA ILE A 283 -15.55 -19.05 -10.81
C ILE A 283 -16.97 -18.70 -10.37
N LEU A 284 -17.15 -17.66 -9.55
CA LEU A 284 -18.46 -17.26 -9.02
C LEU A 284 -19.47 -16.87 -10.12
N LYS A 285 -19.00 -16.34 -11.27
CA LYS A 285 -19.85 -16.08 -12.44
C LYS A 285 -20.48 -17.34 -13.03
N GLN A 286 -19.97 -18.52 -12.68
CA GLN A 286 -20.49 -19.82 -13.13
C GLN A 286 -21.60 -20.37 -12.21
N LEU A 287 -21.89 -19.73 -11.08
CA LEU A 287 -23.05 -20.09 -10.26
C LEU A 287 -24.37 -19.77 -10.99
N ARG A 288 -25.45 -20.48 -10.64
CA ARG A 288 -26.80 -20.08 -11.05
C ARG A 288 -27.18 -18.75 -10.42
N LYS A 289 -28.11 -18.02 -11.04
CA LYS A 289 -28.66 -16.80 -10.45
C LYS A 289 -29.62 -17.21 -9.34
N ASP A 290 -29.09 -17.40 -8.14
CA ASP A 290 -29.82 -17.90 -6.98
C ASP A 290 -29.34 -17.25 -5.67
N THR A 291 -30.03 -17.56 -4.58
CA THR A 291 -29.63 -17.26 -3.20
C THR A 291 -29.07 -18.51 -2.55
N TYR A 292 -27.82 -18.43 -2.08
CA TYR A 292 -27.15 -19.50 -1.36
C TYR A 292 -27.35 -19.30 0.14
N ARG A 293 -27.77 -20.35 0.85
CA ARG A 293 -28.04 -20.30 2.30
C ARG A 293 -26.81 -20.50 3.14
N ASN A 294 -25.79 -21.14 2.58
CA ASN A 294 -24.51 -21.39 3.24
C ASN A 294 -23.43 -21.71 2.19
N LEU A 295 -22.17 -21.75 2.62
CA LEU A 295 -21.02 -22.01 1.77
C LEU A 295 -21.06 -23.41 1.13
N ARG A 296 -21.56 -24.42 1.85
CA ARG A 296 -21.63 -25.81 1.35
C ARG A 296 -22.51 -25.91 0.11
N GLU A 297 -23.70 -25.30 0.13
CA GLU A 297 -24.62 -25.30 -1.01
C GLU A 297 -23.98 -24.74 -2.29
N LEU A 298 -23.20 -23.66 -2.14
CA LEU A 298 -22.43 -23.04 -3.22
C LEU A 298 -21.33 -23.96 -3.75
N VAL A 299 -20.53 -24.53 -2.85
CA VAL A 299 -19.41 -25.41 -3.20
C VAL A 299 -19.91 -26.67 -3.89
N ASP A 300 -20.97 -27.29 -3.38
CA ASP A 300 -21.56 -28.51 -3.96
C ASP A 300 -22.10 -28.26 -5.38
N GLU A 301 -22.67 -27.08 -5.66
CA GLU A 301 -23.07 -26.73 -7.02
C GLU A 301 -21.87 -26.64 -7.96
N LEU A 302 -20.81 -25.95 -7.54
CA LEU A 302 -19.59 -25.81 -8.35
C LEU A 302 -18.94 -27.15 -8.62
N ARG A 303 -18.84 -28.02 -7.60
CA ARG A 303 -18.26 -29.37 -7.76
C ARG A 303 -19.06 -30.20 -8.75
N ARG A 304 -20.40 -30.25 -8.62
CA ARG A 304 -21.26 -30.94 -9.61
C ARG A 304 -21.06 -30.41 -11.03
N ARG A 305 -20.72 -29.13 -11.19
CA ARG A 305 -20.55 -28.50 -12.49
C ARG A 305 -19.16 -28.74 -13.10
N PHE A 306 -18.09 -28.75 -12.31
CA PHE A 306 -16.71 -28.77 -12.81
C PHE A 306 -15.95 -30.07 -12.50
N GLU A 307 -16.25 -30.72 -11.40
CA GLU A 307 -15.60 -31.94 -10.93
C GLU A 307 -16.51 -33.14 -11.23
N ARG A 308 -16.84 -33.36 -12.51
CA ARG A 308 -17.68 -34.50 -12.95
C ARG A 308 -17.34 -35.74 -12.12
N THR A 309 -18.32 -36.18 -11.33
CA THR A 309 -18.33 -37.52 -10.73
C THR A 309 -18.69 -38.52 -11.79
#